data_AF-A0AAD8H153-F1
#
_entry.id   AF-A0AAD8H153-F1
#
_cell.length_a   1.000
_cell.length_b   1.000
_cell.length_c   1.000
_cell.angle_alpha   90.00
_cell.angle_beta   90.00
_cell.angle_gamma   90.00
#
_symmetry.space_group_name_H-M   'P 1'
#
loop_
_entity.id
_entity.type
_entity.pdbx_description
1 polymer ?
#
loop_
_entity_poly.entity_id
_entity_poly.type
_entity_poly.pdbx_seq_one_letter_code
_entity_poly.pdbx_strand_id
1 'polypeptide(L)'
;MAKSYRRNVQYIEEGIVNDLPPEDIISELPQHLQETILGFQPLRDVVRTSVLSRKWRHCWTMIPHLIFEDDFVDRIMNKLIRFEDPKLKACKLVSVINNILRLHNGPILKFSLSFGEHDCDPQIIHDSIDQ
;
A
#
# COMPACT_ATOMS: atom_id res chain seq x y z
N MET A 1 20.68 31.04 5.98
CA MET A 1 19.88 31.99 6.77
C MET A 1 18.69 31.24 7.36
N ALA A 2 18.74 30.99 8.67
CA ALA A 2 17.69 30.29 9.42
C ALA A 2 16.49 31.22 9.63
N LYS A 3 15.27 30.74 9.37
CA LYS A 3 14.04 31.49 9.68
C LYS A 3 13.69 31.28 11.15
N SER A 4 13.81 32.37 11.89
CA SER A 4 13.51 32.50 13.31
C SER A 4 12.00 32.34 13.57
N TYR A 5 11.63 31.37 14.40
CA TYR A 5 10.30 31.30 15.01
C TYR A 5 10.38 31.92 16.40
N ARG A 6 9.71 33.07 16.58
CA ARG A 6 9.55 33.75 17.87
C ARG A 6 8.79 32.82 18.84
N ARG A 7 9.41 32.48 19.96
CA ARG A 7 8.70 31.91 21.12
C ARG A 7 8.06 33.05 21.91
N ASN A 8 6.75 33.03 22.06
CA ASN A 8 6.09 33.70 23.18
C ASN A 8 5.99 32.65 24.29
N VAL A 9 6.71 32.88 25.39
CA VAL A 9 6.60 32.07 26.61
C VAL A 9 5.91 32.94 27.65
N GLN A 10 4.65 32.64 27.93
CA GLN A 10 4.00 33.05 29.18
C GLN A 10 4.04 31.83 30.09
N TYR A 11 4.73 31.96 31.22
CA TYR A 11 4.76 30.94 32.25
C TYR A 11 3.47 31.05 33.07
N ILE A 12 2.73 29.95 33.14
CA ILE A 12 1.67 29.74 34.14
C ILE A 12 2.09 28.53 34.96
N GLU A 13 2.12 28.71 36.28
CA GLU A 13 2.44 27.68 37.27
C GLU A 13 1.34 26.60 37.31
N GLU A 14 1.75 25.39 37.68
CA GLU A 14 0.97 24.17 37.95
C GLU A 14 0.71 23.20 36.78
N GLY A 15 1.46 22.08 36.83
CA GLY A 15 1.19 20.85 36.06
C GLY A 15 2.20 20.61 34.95
N ILE A 16 3.07 19.61 35.10
CA ILE A 16 3.86 19.07 33.98
C ILE A 16 2.85 18.38 33.05
N VAL A 17 2.24 19.14 32.16
CA VAL A 17 1.65 18.60 30.94
C VAL A 17 2.87 18.31 30.07
N ASN A 18 3.15 17.02 29.84
CA ASN A 18 4.23 16.62 28.96
C ASN A 18 3.92 17.14 27.54
N ASP A 19 4.43 18.33 27.20
CA ASP A 19 4.36 18.96 25.88
C ASP A 19 5.25 18.27 24.83
N LEU A 20 5.71 17.05 25.11
CA LEU A 20 6.44 16.25 24.13
C LEU A 20 5.45 15.74 23.09
N PRO A 21 5.76 15.88 21.78
CA PRO A 21 4.91 15.32 20.74
C PRO A 21 4.73 13.81 20.98
N PRO A 22 3.54 13.25 20.69
CA PRO A 22 3.29 11.83 20.86
C PRO A 22 4.37 11.00 20.18
N GLU A 23 5.00 10.10 20.93
CA GLU A 23 6.02 9.21 20.40
C GLU A 23 5.39 8.19 19.45
N ASP A 24 6.01 7.94 18.30
CA ASP A 24 5.52 6.98 17.31
C ASP A 24 5.95 5.56 17.68
N ILE A 25 5.25 5.00 18.68
CA ILE A 25 5.57 3.70 19.28
C ILE A 25 5.58 2.58 18.22
N ILE A 26 4.70 2.63 17.21
CA ILE A 26 4.60 1.57 16.20
C ILE A 26 5.82 1.62 15.26
N SER A 27 6.27 2.82 14.88
CA SER A 27 7.50 2.98 14.09
C SER A 27 8.78 2.63 14.86
N GLU A 28 8.75 2.59 16.19
CA GLU A 28 9.90 2.15 17.01
C GLU A 28 9.95 0.62 17.24
N LEU A 29 8.91 -0.13 16.84
CA LEU A 29 8.96 -1.59 16.89
C LEU A 29 10.05 -2.14 15.97
N PRO A 30 10.71 -3.25 16.32
CA PRO A 30 11.55 -4.01 15.39
C PRO A 30 10.83 -4.33 14.09
N GLN A 31 11.57 -4.29 12.97
CA GLN A 31 11.01 -4.45 11.63
C GLN A 31 10.15 -5.72 11.47
N HIS A 32 10.59 -6.86 12.01
CA HIS A 32 9.83 -8.11 11.93
C HIS A 32 8.45 -8.04 12.62
N LEU A 33 8.28 -7.22 13.66
CA LEU A 33 6.98 -7.01 14.29
C LEU A 33 6.08 -6.13 13.44
N GLN A 34 6.64 -5.10 12.79
CA GLN A 34 5.90 -4.27 11.83
C GLN A 34 5.41 -5.14 10.65
N GLU A 35 6.29 -5.96 10.10
CA GLU A 35 5.97 -6.95 9.05
C GLU A 35 4.87 -7.92 9.51
N THR A 36 4.96 -8.42 10.74
CA THR A 36 3.95 -9.32 11.32
C THR A 36 2.59 -8.62 11.44
N ILE A 37 2.54 -7.39 11.95
CA ILE A 37 1.31 -6.59 12.04
C ILE A 37 0.70 -6.41 10.63
N LEU A 38 1.53 -6.03 9.66
CA LEU A 38 1.10 -5.87 8.28
C LEU A 38 0.63 -7.19 7.66
N GLY A 39 1.19 -8.33 8.04
CA GLY A 39 0.79 -9.65 7.57
C GLY A 39 -0.67 -10.01 7.88
N PHE A 40 -1.31 -9.34 8.84
CA PHE A 40 -2.73 -9.49 9.14
C PHE A 40 -3.65 -8.62 8.27
N GLN A 41 -3.10 -7.81 7.37
CA GLN A 41 -3.86 -6.85 6.57
C GLN A 41 -3.87 -7.25 5.09
N PRO A 42 -4.93 -6.90 4.34
CA PRO A 42 -4.95 -7.08 2.88
C PRO A 42 -3.78 -6.34 2.23
N LEU A 43 -3.21 -6.91 1.16
CA LEU A 43 -2.03 -6.37 0.48
C LEU A 43 -2.16 -4.88 0.13
N ARG A 44 -3.38 -4.45 -0.22
CA ARG A 44 -3.70 -3.04 -0.48
C ARG A 44 -3.28 -2.11 0.66
N ASP A 45 -3.73 -2.42 1.86
CA ASP A 45 -3.55 -1.57 3.03
C ASP A 45 -2.13 -1.66 3.54
N VAL A 46 -1.53 -2.84 3.38
CA VAL A 46 -0.10 -3.05 3.60
C VAL A 46 0.75 -2.14 2.72
N VAL A 47 0.58 -2.17 1.40
CA VAL A 47 1.39 -1.32 0.48
C VAL A 47 1.15 0.16 0.77
N ARG A 48 -0.07 0.54 1.20
CA ARG A 48 -0.41 1.93 1.55
C ARG A 48 0.33 2.46 2.76
N THR A 49 0.73 1.63 3.72
CA THR A 49 1.49 2.11 4.89
C THR A 49 2.82 2.73 4.50
N SER A 50 3.31 2.47 3.28
CA SER A 50 4.54 3.06 2.73
C SER A 50 4.58 4.60 2.76
N VAL A 51 3.42 5.27 2.84
CA VAL A 51 3.34 6.73 2.88
C VAL A 51 3.40 7.31 4.29
N LEU A 52 3.29 6.49 5.34
CA LEU A 52 3.23 6.95 6.73
C LEU A 52 4.57 7.54 7.20
N SER A 53 5.68 6.86 6.92
CA SER A 53 7.02 7.36 7.26
C SER A 53 8.10 6.70 6.40
N ARG A 54 9.35 7.16 6.55
CA ARG A 54 10.50 6.52 5.89
C ARG A 54 10.72 5.09 6.39
N LYS A 55 10.39 4.79 7.66
CA LYS A 55 10.51 3.45 8.23
C LYS A 55 9.50 2.50 7.58
N TRP A 56 8.24 2.93 7.46
CA TRP A 56 7.16 2.13 6.87
C TRP A 56 7.27 1.89 5.36
N ARG A 57 8.03 2.73 4.64
CA ARG A 57 8.16 2.70 3.16
C ARG A 57 8.44 1.31 2.58
N HIS A 58 9.21 0.50 3.30
CA HIS A 58 9.71 -0.78 2.81
C HIS A 58 9.27 -1.98 3.66
N CYS A 59 8.47 -1.80 4.73
CA CYS A 59 8.10 -2.91 5.61
C CYS A 59 7.28 -3.99 4.89
N TRP A 60 6.53 -3.63 3.84
CA TRP A 60 5.73 -4.60 3.10
C TRP A 60 6.53 -5.49 2.15
N THR A 61 7.78 -5.14 1.81
CA THR A 61 8.53 -5.80 0.73
C THR A 61 8.98 -7.21 1.07
N MET A 62 8.85 -7.62 2.34
CA MET A 62 9.17 -8.96 2.83
C MET A 62 7.95 -9.87 2.97
N ILE A 63 6.73 -9.37 2.72
CA ILE A 63 5.50 -10.13 2.97
C ILE A 63 5.35 -11.26 1.94
N PRO A 64 5.16 -12.51 2.39
CA PRO A 64 5.24 -13.65 1.48
C PRO A 64 4.00 -13.88 0.62
N HIS A 65 2.87 -13.25 0.95
CA HIS A 65 1.60 -13.44 0.27
C HIS A 65 1.20 -12.18 -0.49
N LEU A 66 1.35 -12.22 -1.82
CA LEU A 66 0.93 -11.17 -2.73
C LEU A 66 -0.42 -11.51 -3.34
N ILE A 67 -1.48 -11.24 -2.59
CA ILE A 67 -2.87 -11.51 -2.98
C ILE A 67 -3.50 -10.19 -3.43
N PHE A 68 -3.80 -10.09 -4.72
CA PHE A 68 -4.48 -8.99 -5.36
C PHE A 68 -5.95 -9.37 -5.50
N GLU A 69 -6.75 -9.01 -4.49
CA GLU A 69 -8.19 -9.27 -4.44
C GLU A 69 -8.97 -8.35 -5.41
N ASP A 70 -10.22 -8.71 -5.70
CA ASP A 70 -11.07 -7.95 -6.64
C ASP A 70 -11.20 -6.49 -6.22
N ASP A 71 -11.33 -6.24 -4.91
CA ASP A 71 -11.43 -4.89 -4.36
C ASP A 71 -10.17 -4.03 -4.64
N PHE A 72 -8.99 -4.66 -4.72
CA PHE A 72 -7.73 -4.00 -5.03
C PHE A 72 -7.74 -3.58 -6.50
N VAL A 73 -8.11 -4.50 -7.38
CA VAL A 73 -8.19 -4.28 -8.82
C VAL A 73 -9.24 -3.23 -9.15
N ASP A 74 -10.46 -3.39 -8.64
CA ASP A 74 -11.57 -2.47 -8.83
C ASP A 74 -11.21 -1.05 -8.40
N ARG A 75 -10.52 -0.87 -7.28
CA ARG A 75 -10.11 0.45 -6.82
C ARG A 75 -9.05 1.09 -7.71
N ILE A 76 -8.15 0.30 -8.30
CA ILE A 76 -7.21 0.81 -9.30
C ILE A 76 -7.97 1.21 -10.56
N MET A 77 -8.81 0.32 -11.08
CA MET A 77 -9.59 0.55 -12.29
C MET A 77 -10.55 1.75 -12.14
N ASN A 78 -11.17 1.90 -10.98
CA ASN A 78 -12.02 3.06 -10.64
C ASN A 78 -11.24 4.38 -10.61
N LYS A 79 -9.97 4.39 -10.19
CA LYS A 79 -9.12 5.59 -10.29
C LYS A 79 -8.76 5.94 -11.73
N LEU A 80 -8.88 4.97 -12.62
CA LEU A 80 -8.58 5.05 -14.05
C LEU A 80 -9.83 5.29 -14.91
N ILE A 81 -10.99 5.61 -14.31
CA ILE A 81 -12.25 5.91 -15.04
C ILE A 81 -12.05 6.98 -16.12
N ARG A 82 -11.12 7.92 -15.93
CA ARG A 82 -10.80 8.97 -16.91
C ARG A 82 -10.24 8.46 -18.23
N PHE A 83 -9.76 7.22 -18.27
CA PHE A 83 -9.30 6.60 -19.50
C PHE A 83 -10.49 5.90 -20.17
N GLU A 84 -10.79 6.24 -21.42
CA GLU A 84 -11.85 5.57 -22.19
C GLU A 84 -11.40 4.19 -22.67
N ASP A 85 -10.12 4.04 -23.02
CA ASP A 85 -9.56 2.79 -23.57
C ASP A 85 -9.37 1.71 -22.49
N PRO A 86 -10.09 0.57 -22.58
CA PRO A 86 -9.91 -0.56 -21.66
C PRO A 86 -8.49 -1.14 -21.67
N LYS A 87 -7.81 -1.16 -22.82
CA LYS A 87 -6.43 -1.68 -22.92
C LYS A 87 -5.46 -0.80 -22.12
N LEU A 88 -5.63 0.51 -22.18
CA LEU A 88 -4.82 1.43 -21.39
C LEU A 88 -5.02 1.25 -19.88
N LYS A 89 -6.25 0.97 -19.43
CA LYS A 89 -6.54 0.66 -18.02
C LYS A 89 -5.82 -0.61 -17.58
N ALA A 90 -5.93 -1.69 -18.36
CA ALA A 90 -5.24 -2.95 -18.09
C ALA A 90 -3.71 -2.77 -18.04
N CYS A 91 -3.12 -2.04 -19.00
CA CYS A 91 -1.69 -1.71 -18.99
C CYS A 91 -1.26 -0.96 -17.71
N LYS A 92 -2.09 -0.06 -17.20
CA LYS A 92 -1.81 0.66 -15.95
C LYS A 92 -1.92 -0.25 -14.72
N LEU A 93 -2.92 -1.13 -14.66
CA LEU A 93 -3.02 -2.13 -13.61
C LEU A 93 -1.77 -3.03 -13.59
N VAL A 94 -1.39 -3.59 -14.74
CA VAL A 94 -0.18 -4.41 -14.88
C VAL A 94 1.06 -3.63 -14.46
N SER A 95 1.16 -2.34 -14.80
CA SER A 95 2.27 -1.50 -14.37
C SER A 95 2.35 -1.36 -12.84
N VAL A 96 1.22 -1.22 -12.15
CA VAL A 96 1.18 -1.18 -10.68
C VAL A 96 1.60 -2.51 -10.08
N ILE A 97 1.06 -3.63 -10.57
CA ILE A 97 1.40 -4.98 -10.10
C ILE A 97 2.90 -5.24 -10.32
N ASN A 98 3.42 -4.95 -11.51
CA ASN A 98 4.84 -5.09 -11.80
C ASN A 98 5.72 -4.22 -10.92
N ASN A 99 5.27 -3.00 -10.58
CA ASN A 99 6.02 -2.16 -9.65
C ASN A 99 6.07 -2.78 -8.23
N ILE A 100 4.97 -3.38 -7.77
CA ILE A 100 4.92 -4.09 -6.49
C ILE A 100 5.88 -5.29 -6.52
N LEU A 101 5.83 -6.10 -7.58
CA LEU A 101 6.71 -7.26 -7.76
C LEU A 101 8.19 -6.87 -7.81
N ARG A 102 8.53 -5.76 -8.47
CA ARG A 102 9.91 -5.28 -8.58
C ARG A 102 10.49 -4.75 -7.26
N LEU A 103 9.63 -4.22 -6.39
CA LEU A 103 10.04 -3.70 -5.09
C LEU A 103 10.03 -4.78 -3.99
N HIS A 104 9.42 -5.92 -4.26
CA HIS A 104 9.39 -7.06 -3.35
C HIS A 104 10.78 -7.70 -3.24
N ASN A 105 11.23 -7.95 -2.02
CA ASN A 105 12.56 -8.47 -1.70
C ASN A 105 12.52 -9.84 -1.01
N GLY A 106 11.35 -10.26 -0.51
CA GLY A 106 11.18 -11.52 0.21
C GLY A 106 10.84 -12.70 -0.71
N PRO A 107 10.69 -13.91 -0.14
CA PRO A 107 10.13 -15.04 -0.89
C PRO A 107 8.64 -14.81 -1.17
N ILE A 108 8.20 -15.04 -2.40
CA ILE A 108 6.77 -15.05 -2.76
C ILE A 108 6.27 -16.48 -2.59
N LEU A 109 5.56 -16.76 -1.49
CA LEU A 109 4.99 -18.08 -1.19
C LEU A 109 3.60 -18.26 -1.79
N LYS A 110 2.86 -17.17 -1.95
CA LYS A 110 1.54 -17.17 -2.59
C LYS A 110 1.39 -15.92 -3.43
N PHE A 111 1.00 -16.11 -4.69
CA PHE A 111 0.60 -15.04 -5.60
C PHE A 111 -0.79 -15.36 -6.12
N SER A 112 -1.70 -14.39 -6.07
CA SER A 112 -3.05 -14.54 -6.61
C SER A 112 -3.50 -13.20 -7.17
N LEU A 113 -4.11 -13.22 -8.34
CA LEU A 113 -4.72 -12.06 -8.98
C LEU A 113 -6.14 -12.44 -9.35
N SER A 114 -7.11 -11.84 -8.69
CA SER A 114 -8.53 -12.04 -9.00
C SER A 114 -9.09 -10.77 -9.66
N PHE A 115 -10.04 -10.98 -10.56
CA PHE A 115 -10.75 -9.91 -11.25
C PHE A 115 -12.24 -10.09 -10.94
N GLY A 116 -12.92 -9.01 -10.58
CA GLY A 116 -14.37 -9.04 -10.46
C GLY A 116 -15.01 -9.40 -11.80
N GLU A 117 -16.11 -10.17 -11.76
CA GLU A 117 -16.84 -10.71 -12.92
C GLU A 117 -17.32 -9.64 -13.94
N HIS A 118 -17.12 -8.35 -13.67
CA HIS A 118 -17.62 -7.24 -14.48
C HIS A 118 -16.66 -6.72 -15.57
N ASP A 119 -15.40 -7.17 -15.60
CA ASP A 119 -14.38 -6.67 -16.57
C ASP A 119 -13.87 -7.74 -17.55
N CYS A 120 -14.33 -8.99 -17.46
CA CYS A 120 -14.00 -10.01 -18.46
C CYS A 120 -15.00 -9.93 -19.62
N ASP A 121 -14.53 -9.48 -20.78
CA ASP A 121 -15.23 -9.73 -22.04
C ASP A 121 -15.46 -11.25 -22.15
N PRO A 122 -16.71 -11.73 -22.21
CA PRO A 122 -17.01 -13.15 -22.28
C PRO A 122 -16.37 -13.86 -23.49
N GLN A 123 -15.85 -13.10 -24.46
CA GLN A 123 -15.16 -13.62 -25.64
C GLN A 123 -13.74 -14.16 -25.35
N ILE A 124 -13.09 -13.83 -24.22
CA ILE A 124 -11.72 -14.32 -23.93
C ILE A 124 -11.72 -15.76 -23.39
N ILE A 125 -12.85 -16.27 -22.90
CA ILE A 125 -12.93 -17.61 -22.29
C ILE A 125 -13.07 -18.71 -23.36
N HIS A 126 -13.36 -18.38 -24.62
CA HIS A 126 -13.70 -19.38 -25.64
C HIS A 126 -12.53 -19.89 -26.50
N ASP A 127 -11.32 -19.32 -26.36
CA ASP A 127 -10.19 -19.57 -27.28
C ASP A 127 -9.16 -20.59 -26.75
N SER A 128 -9.44 -21.34 -25.69
CA SER A 128 -8.48 -22.34 -25.20
C SER A 128 -9.12 -23.60 -24.62
N ILE A 129 -10.10 -24.18 -25.31
CA ILE A 129 -10.35 -25.63 -25.29
C ILE A 129 -10.89 -26.01 -26.67
N ASP A 130 -9.97 -26.20 -27.63
CA ASP A 130 -10.09 -27.12 -28.79
C ASP A 130 -9.03 -26.74 -29.85
N GLN A 131 -7.80 -27.22 -29.65
CA GLN A 131 -6.88 -27.58 -30.73
C GLN A 131 -5.76 -28.50 -30.23
#